data_AF-A0A9Q3Z768-F1
#
_entry.id   AF-A0A9Q3Z768-F1
#
_cell.length_a   1.000
_cell.length_b   1.000
_cell.length_c   1.000
_cell.angle_alpha   90.00
_cell.angle_beta   90.00
_cell.angle_gamma   90.00
#
_symmetry.space_group_name_H-M   'P 1'
#
loop_
_entity.id
_entity.type
_entity.pdbx_description
1 polymer ?
#
loop_
_entity_poly.entity_id
_entity_poly.type
_entity_poly.pdbx_seq_one_letter_code
_entity_poly.pdbx_strand_id
1 'polypeptide(L)'
;MTSGRRLAQVSVIAVCAAALAACGTSSRSYNVSGAPGGASAACSSLVRKAPQKLGGHERNDSDQKGTAVWGDGDVILRCGNISDVPESAPCTSVKGVDWVVNEKKTHDEVKTVLSYGRSPAAEVTVSERIKDKNAVIGDVSGIVSGLTKQKACAKQG
;
A
#
# COMPACT_ATOMS: atom_id res chain seq x y z
N MET A 1 -14.87 -76.02 2.49
CA MET A 1 -15.72 -75.40 1.45
C MET A 1 -16.80 -74.58 2.15
N THR A 2 -17.31 -73.53 1.48
CA THR A 2 -18.37 -72.57 1.86
C THR A 2 -17.95 -71.49 2.88
N SER A 3 -17.58 -70.27 2.45
CA SER A 3 -18.43 -69.19 1.85
C SER A 3 -19.39 -68.64 2.91
N GLY A 4 -19.46 -67.35 3.21
CA GLY A 4 -18.87 -66.16 2.62
C GLY A 4 -19.55 -64.99 3.35
N ARG A 5 -18.73 -64.03 3.80
CA ARG A 5 -19.12 -62.87 4.61
C ARG A 5 -20.30 -62.14 3.95
N ARG A 6 -21.50 -62.36 4.46
CA ARG A 6 -22.72 -61.60 4.16
C ARG A 6 -23.15 -61.01 5.49
N LEU A 7 -22.70 -59.79 5.80
CA LEU A 7 -23.30 -58.86 6.78
C LEU A 7 -22.26 -57.80 7.11
N ALA A 8 -22.20 -56.74 6.31
CA ALA A 8 -21.78 -55.40 6.71
C ALA A 8 -21.93 -54.44 5.52
N GLN A 9 -23.16 -54.34 4.98
CA GLN A 9 -23.54 -53.26 4.08
C GLN A 9 -24.54 -52.37 4.81
N VAL A 10 -24.08 -51.60 5.80
CA VAL A 10 -24.82 -50.42 6.27
C VAL A 10 -23.79 -49.42 6.79
N SER A 11 -23.91 -48.16 6.33
CA SER A 11 -23.32 -46.94 6.89
C SER A 11 -21.91 -46.52 6.42
N VAL A 12 -21.72 -46.25 5.12
CA VAL A 12 -20.80 -45.17 4.71
C VAL A 12 -21.60 -43.88 4.67
N ILE A 13 -21.87 -43.33 5.86
CA ILE A 13 -22.55 -42.05 6.04
C ILE A 13 -21.51 -40.94 5.84
N ALA A 14 -21.56 -40.34 4.64
CA ALA A 14 -21.46 -38.90 4.40
C ALA A 14 -20.56 -38.06 5.33
N VAL A 15 -19.23 -38.21 5.23
CA VAL A 15 -18.27 -37.21 5.76
C VAL A 15 -17.21 -36.89 4.70
N CYS A 16 -17.61 -36.31 3.57
CA CYS A 16 -16.64 -35.81 2.56
C CYS A 16 -17.03 -34.48 1.89
N ALA A 17 -18.14 -33.83 2.25
CA ALA A 17 -18.68 -32.71 1.46
C ALA A 17 -18.48 -31.31 2.07
N ALA A 18 -17.60 -31.11 3.07
CA ALA A 18 -17.50 -29.84 3.79
C ALA A 18 -16.10 -29.20 3.85
N ALA A 19 -15.20 -29.51 2.90
CA ALA A 19 -13.81 -29.01 2.96
C ALA A 19 -13.36 -28.13 1.77
N LEU A 20 -14.28 -27.65 0.92
CA LEU A 20 -13.93 -26.88 -0.29
C LEU A 20 -14.29 -25.38 -0.24
N ALA A 21 -14.62 -24.83 0.92
CA ALA A 21 -15.08 -23.43 1.03
C ALA A 21 -14.02 -22.43 1.55
N ALA A 22 -12.73 -22.79 1.66
CA ALA A 22 -11.74 -21.95 2.37
C ALA A 22 -10.53 -21.44 1.55
N CYS A 23 -10.34 -21.84 0.29
CA CYS A 23 -9.20 -21.37 -0.50
C CYS A 23 -9.65 -20.35 -1.55
N GLY A 24 -10.10 -19.18 -1.07
CA GLY A 24 -10.57 -18.10 -1.92
C GLY A 24 -10.21 -16.72 -1.39
N THR A 25 -9.07 -16.56 -0.70
CA THR A 25 -8.51 -15.22 -0.50
C THR A 25 -7.88 -14.80 -1.82
N SER A 26 -8.71 -14.41 -2.79
CA SER A 26 -8.24 -13.67 -3.95
C SER A 26 -7.66 -12.37 -3.42
N SER A 27 -6.35 -12.32 -3.21
CA SER A 27 -5.63 -11.07 -3.09
C SER A 27 -5.99 -10.29 -4.35
N ARG A 28 -6.83 -9.25 -4.19
CA ARG A 28 -7.16 -8.35 -5.28
C ARG A 28 -5.83 -7.71 -5.67
N SER A 29 -5.23 -8.22 -6.75
CA SER A 29 -3.95 -7.73 -7.23
C SER A 29 -4.21 -6.36 -7.85
N TYR A 30 -4.06 -5.32 -7.04
CA TYR A 30 -4.03 -3.97 -7.58
C TYR A 30 -2.85 -3.89 -8.54
N ASN A 31 -3.10 -3.39 -9.75
CA ASN A 31 -2.10 -3.18 -10.79
C ASN A 31 -1.22 -1.98 -10.42
N VAL A 32 -0.55 -2.08 -9.27
CA VAL A 32 0.42 -1.14 -8.76
C VAL A 32 1.77 -1.77 -8.96
N SER A 33 2.72 -1.00 -9.49
CA SER A 33 4.10 -1.45 -9.59
C SER A 33 4.85 -1.11 -8.30
N GLY A 34 5.68 -2.03 -7.79
CA GLY A 34 6.64 -1.68 -6.73
C GLY A 34 7.58 -0.56 -7.16
N ALA A 35 8.28 0.05 -6.21
CA ALA A 35 9.36 0.98 -6.50
C ALA A 35 10.72 0.26 -6.41
N PRO A 36 11.74 0.67 -7.19
CA PRO A 36 13.10 0.18 -7.01
C PRO A 36 13.54 0.31 -5.55
N GLY A 37 14.15 -0.72 -4.96
CA GLY A 37 14.54 -0.70 -3.54
C GLY A 37 13.39 -0.81 -2.52
N GLY A 38 12.14 -1.04 -2.97
CA GLY A 38 10.98 -1.17 -2.09
C GLY A 38 11.04 -2.34 -1.09
N ALA A 39 11.91 -3.33 -1.32
CA ALA A 39 12.17 -4.42 -0.39
C ALA A 39 13.09 -4.05 0.80
N SER A 40 13.54 -2.79 0.90
CA SER A 40 14.39 -2.35 2.02
C SER A 40 13.68 -2.48 3.37
N ALA A 41 14.46 -2.60 4.45
CA ALA A 41 13.95 -2.64 5.81
C ALA A 41 13.18 -1.35 6.18
N ALA A 42 13.64 -0.20 5.70
CA ALA A 42 12.99 1.08 5.91
C ALA A 42 11.58 1.12 5.28
N CYS A 43 11.45 0.71 4.02
CA CYS A 43 10.16 0.62 3.35
C CYS A 43 9.22 -0.42 3.97
N SER A 44 9.77 -1.58 4.36
CA SER A 44 9.01 -2.59 5.10
C SER A 44 8.48 -2.04 6.42
N SER A 45 9.29 -1.28 7.16
CA SER A 45 8.88 -0.64 8.41
C SER A 45 7.78 0.40 8.21
N LEU A 46 7.91 1.23 7.17
CA LEU A 46 6.91 2.23 6.79
C LEU A 46 5.56 1.59 6.45
N VAL A 47 5.53 0.58 5.58
CA VAL A 47 4.30 -0.12 5.19
C VAL A 47 3.66 -0.83 6.38
N ARG A 48 4.46 -1.41 7.28
CA ARG A 48 3.95 -2.08 8.49
C ARG A 48 3.29 -1.11 9.47
N LYS A 49 3.73 0.15 9.50
CA LYS A 49 3.14 1.23 10.31
C LYS A 49 1.95 1.89 9.63
N ALA A 50 1.72 1.64 8.34
CA ALA A 50 0.65 2.29 7.59
C ALA A 50 -0.73 1.89 8.14
N PRO A 51 -1.67 2.86 8.26
CA PRO A 51 -2.92 2.64 8.96
C PRO A 51 -3.83 1.67 8.22
N GLN A 52 -4.72 1.00 8.95
CA GLN A 52 -5.74 0.13 8.36
C GLN A 52 -6.84 0.92 7.63
N LYS A 53 -7.00 2.21 7.95
CA LYS A 53 -7.93 3.13 7.27
C LYS A 53 -7.21 4.41 6.87
N LEU A 54 -7.49 4.91 5.67
CA LEU A 54 -6.95 6.16 5.17
C LEU A 54 -7.91 6.79 4.16
N GLY A 55 -8.19 8.08 4.28
CA GLY A 55 -9.08 8.79 3.36
C GLY A 55 -10.52 8.24 3.31
N GLY A 56 -10.97 7.56 4.38
CA GLY A 56 -12.28 6.89 4.42
C GLY A 56 -12.31 5.47 3.83
N HIS A 57 -11.17 4.95 3.34
CA HIS A 57 -11.09 3.62 2.75
C HIS A 57 -10.33 2.64 3.64
N GLU A 58 -10.76 1.37 3.59
CA GLU A 58 -10.03 0.25 4.19
C GLU A 58 -8.75 -0.03 3.40
N ARG A 59 -7.73 -0.49 4.11
CA ARG A 59 -6.46 -0.92 3.53
C ARG A 59 -6.67 -2.23 2.77
N ASN A 60 -6.16 -2.25 1.55
CA ASN A 60 -6.01 -3.44 0.75
C ASN A 60 -4.52 -3.65 0.48
N ASP A 61 -3.95 -4.74 1.02
CA ASP A 61 -2.53 -4.99 0.81
C ASP A 61 -2.20 -5.35 -0.65
N SER A 62 -1.01 -4.97 -1.07
CA SER A 62 -0.43 -5.30 -2.37
C SER A 62 0.68 -6.32 -2.19
N ASP A 63 0.84 -7.24 -3.14
CA ASP A 63 1.97 -8.19 -3.16
C ASP A 63 3.31 -7.49 -3.46
N GLN A 64 3.27 -6.24 -3.92
CA GLN A 64 4.45 -5.44 -4.20
C GLN A 64 5.12 -4.95 -2.93
N LYS A 65 6.44 -5.21 -2.81
CA LYS A 65 7.22 -4.78 -1.64
C LYS A 65 7.27 -3.26 -1.54
N GLY A 66 7.17 -2.75 -0.32
CA GLY A 66 7.17 -1.31 -0.06
C GLY A 66 5.90 -0.59 -0.52
N THR A 67 4.81 -1.31 -0.74
CA THR A 67 3.54 -0.75 -1.22
C THR A 67 2.40 -0.96 -0.21
N ALA A 68 1.51 0.02 -0.08
CA ALA A 68 0.22 -0.11 0.59
C ALA A 68 -0.86 0.56 -0.25
N VAL A 69 -2.05 -0.03 -0.32
CA VAL A 69 -3.18 0.48 -1.10
C VAL A 69 -4.39 0.63 -0.18
N TRP A 70 -5.22 1.63 -0.42
CA TRP A 70 -6.51 1.79 0.25
C TRP A 70 -7.61 1.98 -0.80
N GLY A 71 -8.79 1.44 -0.49
CA GLY A 71 -9.91 1.43 -1.42
C GLY A 71 -9.56 0.66 -2.69
N ASP A 72 -10.13 1.05 -3.82
CA ASP A 72 -9.86 0.38 -5.09
C ASP A 72 -8.64 0.97 -5.81
N GLY A 73 -7.61 1.35 -5.05
CA GLY A 73 -6.49 2.16 -5.55
C GLY A 73 -6.71 3.67 -5.39
N ASP A 74 -7.68 4.09 -4.57
CA ASP A 74 -7.95 5.51 -4.30
C ASP A 74 -6.81 6.20 -3.57
N VAL A 75 -6.05 5.46 -2.76
CA VAL A 75 -4.77 5.91 -2.21
C VAL A 75 -3.75 4.80 -2.40
N ILE A 76 -2.59 5.16 -2.94
CA ILE A 76 -1.46 4.25 -3.14
C ILE A 76 -0.23 4.89 -2.51
N LEU A 77 0.42 4.16 -1.60
CA LEU A 77 1.71 4.50 -1.03
C LEU A 77 2.76 3.56 -1.61
N ARG A 78 3.82 4.11 -2.20
CA ARG A 78 5.00 3.37 -2.66
C ARG A 78 6.24 3.91 -1.96
N CYS A 79 7.12 3.03 -1.51
CA CYS A 79 8.39 3.41 -0.92
C CYS A 79 9.56 2.80 -1.70
N GLY A 80 10.59 3.60 -1.97
CA GLY A 80 11.80 3.12 -2.65
C GLY A 80 12.72 4.24 -3.11
N ASN A 81 13.62 3.91 -4.02
CA ASN A 81 14.55 4.81 -4.68
C ASN A 81 13.83 5.53 -5.83
N ILE A 82 12.93 6.46 -5.48
CA ILE A 82 12.13 7.24 -6.43
C ILE A 82 12.75 8.63 -6.54
N SER A 83 13.03 9.08 -7.76
CA SER A 83 13.69 10.36 -8.05
C SER A 83 13.19 10.97 -9.37
N ASP A 84 11.87 10.99 -9.56
CA ASP A 84 11.21 11.41 -10.79
C ASP A 84 10.73 12.86 -10.79
N VAL A 85 10.98 13.59 -9.69
CA VAL A 85 10.76 15.02 -9.51
C VAL A 85 12.06 15.82 -9.69
N PRO A 86 12.02 17.02 -10.27
CA PRO A 86 13.21 17.87 -10.38
C PRO A 86 13.65 18.38 -9.00
N GLU A 87 14.95 18.60 -8.80
CA GLU A 87 15.46 19.11 -7.53
C GLU A 87 14.97 20.53 -7.21
N SER A 88 14.64 21.31 -8.24
CA SER A 88 14.05 22.66 -8.14
C SER A 88 12.54 22.65 -7.89
N ALA A 89 11.90 21.49 -7.76
CA ALA A 89 10.45 21.42 -7.51
C ALA A 89 10.09 22.16 -6.21
N PRO A 90 9.02 22.99 -6.22
CA PRO A 90 8.54 23.64 -5.00
C PRO A 90 8.07 22.56 -4.03
N CYS A 91 8.51 22.68 -2.78
CA CYS A 91 8.19 21.73 -1.73
C CYS A 91 7.45 22.41 -0.57
N THR A 92 6.63 21.64 0.14
CA THR A 92 5.82 22.10 1.27
C THR A 92 5.94 21.13 2.42
N SER A 93 6.08 21.64 3.64
CA SER A 93 6.16 20.81 4.85
C SER A 93 4.77 20.49 5.40
N VAL A 94 4.50 19.21 5.63
CA VAL A 94 3.29 18.72 6.31
C VAL A 94 3.72 17.79 7.43
N LYS A 95 3.38 18.15 8.68
CA LYS A 95 3.75 17.42 9.90
C LYS A 95 5.23 16.96 9.95
N GLY A 96 6.16 17.85 9.55
CA GLY A 96 7.61 17.58 9.58
C GLY A 96 8.15 16.72 8.43
N VAL A 97 7.31 16.38 7.45
CA VAL A 97 7.72 15.77 6.18
C VAL A 97 7.60 16.81 5.08
N ASP A 98 8.68 16.96 4.32
CA ASP A 98 8.74 17.83 3.16
C ASP A 98 8.19 17.04 1.96
N TRP A 99 7.26 17.63 1.22
CA TRP A 99 6.58 17.00 0.09
C TRP A 99 6.71 17.84 -1.17
N VAL A 100 6.87 17.20 -2.32
CA VAL A 100 6.81 17.83 -3.64
C VAL A 100 5.71 17.19 -4.46
N VAL A 101 5.01 17.99 -5.26
CA VAL A 101 4.07 17.46 -6.25
C VAL A 101 4.88 16.87 -7.41
N ASN A 102 4.53 15.66 -7.80
CA ASN A 102 5.07 15.04 -8.99
C ASN A 102 4.17 15.37 -10.18
N GLU A 103 4.49 16.48 -10.87
CA GLU A 103 3.71 16.98 -12.01
C GLU A 103 3.61 15.97 -13.16
N LYS A 104 4.58 15.06 -13.31
CA LYS A 104 4.55 14.02 -14.36
C LYS A 104 3.53 12.92 -14.10
N LYS A 105 3.16 12.74 -12.83
CA LYS A 105 2.21 11.70 -12.36
C LYS A 105 0.93 12.31 -11.76
N THR A 106 0.79 13.62 -11.83
CA THR A 106 -0.40 14.36 -11.38
C THR A 106 -1.18 14.75 -12.63
N HIS A 107 -2.47 14.47 -12.64
CA HIS A 107 -3.39 14.82 -13.71
C HIS A 107 -4.82 14.89 -13.16
N ASP A 108 -5.80 15.13 -14.03
CA ASP A 108 -7.19 15.44 -13.64
C ASP A 108 -7.91 14.39 -12.78
N GLU A 109 -7.35 13.19 -12.60
CA GLU A 109 -7.97 12.11 -11.81
C GLU A 109 -7.17 11.73 -10.56
N VAL A 110 -5.90 12.13 -10.47
CA VAL A 110 -5.01 11.77 -9.37
C VAL A 110 -3.99 12.86 -9.08
N LYS A 111 -3.69 13.03 -7.78
CA LYS A 111 -2.57 13.82 -7.29
C LYS A 111 -1.48 12.90 -6.77
N THR A 112 -0.26 13.05 -7.28
CA THR A 112 0.90 12.30 -6.82
C THR A 112 1.90 13.23 -6.14
N VAL A 113 2.31 12.89 -4.92
CA VAL A 113 3.34 13.62 -4.17
C VAL A 113 4.47 12.70 -3.76
N LEU A 114 5.69 13.24 -3.66
CA LEU A 114 6.89 12.52 -3.25
C LEU A 114 7.50 13.18 -2.01
N SER A 115 7.96 12.38 -1.05
CA SER A 115 8.65 12.88 0.13
C SER A 115 10.01 13.45 -0.28
N TYR A 116 10.18 14.75 -0.15
CA TYR A 116 11.40 15.46 -0.49
C TYR A 116 12.51 15.23 0.54
N GLY A 117 13.72 15.00 0.04
CA GLY A 117 14.92 14.93 0.87
C GLY A 117 14.97 13.74 1.82
N ARG A 118 14.28 12.63 1.50
CA ARG A 118 14.34 11.37 2.26
C ARG A 118 14.83 10.22 1.39
N SER A 119 15.57 9.29 1.99
CA SER A 119 16.06 8.09 1.33
C SER A 119 15.86 6.85 2.23
N PRO A 120 15.09 5.84 1.80
CA PRO A 120 14.24 5.84 0.60
C PRO A 120 13.16 6.93 0.63
N ALA A 121 12.56 7.23 -0.52
CA ALA A 121 11.46 8.18 -0.65
C ALA A 121 10.10 7.46 -0.58
N ALA A 122 9.08 8.16 -0.10
CA ALA A 122 7.68 7.75 -0.14
C ALA A 122 6.93 8.55 -1.19
N GLU A 123 6.33 7.88 -2.16
CA GLU A 123 5.39 8.41 -3.14
C GLU A 123 3.96 8.08 -2.69
N VAL A 124 3.08 9.07 -2.71
CA VAL A 124 1.66 8.92 -2.40
C VAL A 124 0.84 9.42 -3.58
N THR A 125 0.06 8.54 -4.19
CA THR A 125 -0.92 8.88 -5.21
C THR A 125 -2.31 8.83 -4.59
N VAL A 126 -3.10 9.88 -4.80
CA VAL A 126 -4.44 10.07 -4.22
C VAL A 126 -5.41 10.38 -5.35
N SER A 127 -6.48 9.62 -5.47
CA SER A 127 -7.54 9.88 -6.45
C SER A 127 -8.29 11.18 -6.13
N GLU A 128 -8.77 11.87 -7.17
CA GLU A 128 -9.68 13.01 -7.06
C GLU A 128 -11.01 12.65 -6.35
N ARG A 129 -11.36 11.37 -6.25
CA ARG A 129 -12.51 10.90 -5.46
C ARG A 129 -12.36 11.14 -3.96
N ILE A 130 -11.12 11.34 -3.48
CA ILE A 130 -10.84 11.68 -2.08
C ILE A 130 -11.07 13.17 -1.84
N LYS A 131 -12.10 13.49 -1.04
CA LYS A 131 -12.49 14.87 -0.72
C LYS A 131 -11.38 15.65 0.00
N ASP A 132 -10.75 15.02 1.01
CA ASP A 132 -9.71 15.67 1.82
C ASP A 132 -8.35 15.01 1.60
N LYS A 133 -7.68 15.43 0.52
CA LYS A 133 -6.33 14.95 0.19
C LYS A 133 -5.29 15.44 1.20
N ASN A 134 -5.51 16.60 1.82
CA ASN A 134 -4.58 17.16 2.80
C ASN A 134 -4.59 16.34 4.09
N ALA A 135 -5.76 15.84 4.52
CA ALA A 135 -5.86 14.88 5.62
C ALA A 135 -5.08 13.59 5.30
N VAL A 136 -5.25 13.02 4.10
CA VAL A 136 -4.48 11.83 3.67
C VAL A 136 -2.98 12.07 3.76
N ILE A 137 -2.47 13.16 3.19
CA ILE A 137 -1.04 13.50 3.27
C ILE A 137 -0.61 13.75 4.72
N GLY A 138 -1.44 14.41 5.52
CA GLY A 138 -1.20 14.63 6.94
C GLY A 138 -1.08 13.34 7.74
N ASP A 139 -1.90 12.33 7.45
CA ASP A 139 -1.90 11.07 8.18
C ASP A 139 -0.70 10.19 7.82
N VAL A 140 -0.34 10.12 6.54
CA VAL A 140 0.86 9.38 6.09
C VAL A 140 2.16 10.11 6.45
N SER A 141 2.15 11.44 6.63
CA SER A 141 3.34 12.18 7.06
C SER A 141 3.89 11.66 8.39
N GLY A 142 3.03 11.21 9.30
CA GLY A 142 3.44 10.62 10.58
C GLY A 142 4.34 9.40 10.42
N ILE A 143 3.94 8.44 9.56
CA ILE A 143 4.72 7.22 9.30
C ILE A 143 5.95 7.49 8.41
N VAL A 144 5.84 8.44 7.47
CA VAL A 144 6.94 8.82 6.55
C VAL A 144 8.04 9.57 7.29
N SER A 145 7.72 10.24 8.39
CA SER A 145 8.72 10.93 9.23
C SER A 145 9.86 10.01 9.70
N GLY A 146 9.60 8.70 9.81
CA GLY A 146 10.57 7.70 10.22
C GLY A 146 11.58 7.26 9.15
N LEU A 147 11.43 7.70 7.89
CA LEU A 147 12.45 7.49 6.86
C LEU A 147 13.63 8.44 7.11
N THR A 148 14.84 8.07 6.70
CA THR A 148 16.02 8.92 6.91
C THR A 148 15.90 10.24 6.15
N LYS A 149 15.95 11.36 6.87
CA LYS A 149 16.01 12.71 6.29
C LYS A 149 17.45 13.05 5.92
N GLN A 150 17.65 13.47 4.67
CA GLN A 150 18.93 13.90 4.10
C GLN A 150 18.98 15.41 3.87
N LYS A 151 17.86 16.00 3.44
CA LYS A 151 17.73 17.46 3.22
C LYS A 151 16.33 17.93 3.58
N ALA A 152 16.18 19.25 3.72
CA ALA A 152 14.93 19.90 4.06
C ALA A 152 14.48 20.83 2.94
N CYS A 153 13.19 21.17 2.92
CA CYS A 153 12.72 22.31 2.15
C CYS A 153 13.51 23.57 2.50
N ALA A 154 13.85 24.36 1.48
CA ALA A 154 14.29 25.72 1.71
C ALA A 154 13.18 26.46 2.46
N LYS A 155 13.53 27.22 3.50
CA LYS A 155 12.56 28.05 4.19
C LYS A 155 12.01 29.06 3.18
N GLN A 156 10.71 29.00 2.90
CA GLN A 156 10.04 30.09 2.21
C GLN A 156 9.97 31.24 3.23
N GLY A 157 10.75 32.29 2.95
CA GLY A 157 10.83 33.50 3.78
C GLY A 157 9.62 34.40 3.62
#